data_AF-A0A251NQA6-F1
#
_entry.id   AF-A0A251NQA6-F1
#
_cell.length_a   1.000
_cell.length_b   1.000
_cell.length_c   1.000
_cell.angle_alpha   90.00
_cell.angle_beta   90.00
_cell.angle_gamma   90.00
#
_symmetry.space_group_name_H-M   'P 1'
#
loop_
_entity.id
_entity.type
_entity.pdbx_description
1 polymer ?
#
loop_
_entity_poly.entity_id
_entity_poly.type
_entity_poly.pdbx_seq_one_letter_code
_entity_poly.pdbx_strand_id
1 'polypeptide(L)'
;MMLLERATTLPKFTVYKDALIMQEEAWNAYPRCKTVIKCPYFTKFQLTIETVHRADNGQSDNVHGLSKGQLATRDVEIVDIASSARDYWSYVVSSSNTDLSKFTSAKTGRGPLLEGWQDKSKPVMTAYKLVTIDAPYWGFGYRIENALLLGERALFLESHRNCFAWIDEWFGLTVEQIRELEQQSDSLKEELGRPTLVKSVEDFDQRLLPESEDIYSGQRAQLST
;
A
#
# COMPACT_ATOMS: atom_id res chain seq x y z
N MET A 1 10.85 -53.34 -20.49
CA MET A 1 11.72 -52.29 -21.05
C MET A 1 11.33 -50.98 -20.40
N MET A 2 12.28 -50.36 -19.71
CA MET A 2 12.13 -49.27 -18.75
C MET A 2 12.10 -47.92 -19.48
N LEU A 3 11.15 -47.03 -19.15
CA LEU A 3 11.26 -45.60 -19.47
C LEU A 3 10.63 -44.76 -18.35
N LEU A 4 11.50 -44.57 -17.35
CA LEU A 4 11.69 -43.45 -16.43
C LEU A 4 10.62 -42.32 -16.41
N GLU A 5 9.74 -42.33 -15.40
CA GLU A 5 9.11 -41.11 -14.88
C GLU A 5 10.15 -40.33 -14.06
N ARG A 6 10.54 -39.13 -14.50
CA ARG A 6 11.24 -38.16 -13.64
C ARG A 6 10.22 -37.19 -13.05
N ALA A 7 9.59 -37.61 -11.95
CA ALA A 7 9.03 -36.66 -11.01
C ALA A 7 10.20 -35.97 -10.30
N THR A 8 10.58 -34.77 -10.74
CA THR A 8 11.41 -33.89 -9.91
C THR A 8 10.49 -33.38 -8.81
N THR A 9 10.47 -34.11 -7.68
CA THR A 9 9.96 -33.61 -6.41
C THR A 9 10.68 -32.30 -6.11
N LEU A 10 10.04 -31.17 -6.42
CA LEU A 10 10.40 -29.91 -5.79
C LEU A 10 10.29 -30.17 -4.29
N PRO A 11 11.36 -29.98 -3.49
CA PRO A 11 11.22 -30.08 -2.06
C PRO A 11 10.11 -29.10 -1.68
N LYS A 12 9.11 -29.57 -0.94
CA LYS A 12 8.19 -28.71 -0.22
C LYS A 12 9.07 -27.81 0.64
N PHE A 13 9.36 -26.61 0.16
CA PHE A 13 9.91 -25.55 0.97
C PHE A 13 8.80 -25.23 1.96
N THR A 14 8.83 -25.90 3.10
CA THR A 14 8.14 -25.43 4.29
C THR A 14 8.75 -24.08 4.57
N VAL A 15 8.11 -23.02 4.07
CA VAL A 15 8.46 -21.66 4.45
C VAL A 15 8.18 -21.61 5.94
N TYR A 16 9.24 -21.63 6.75
CA TYR A 16 9.11 -21.44 8.19
C TYR A 16 8.30 -20.16 8.40
N LYS A 17 7.29 -20.17 9.28
CA LYS A 17 6.39 -19.02 9.48
C LYS A 17 7.17 -17.72 9.72
N ASP A 18 8.35 -17.84 10.33
CA ASP A 18 9.23 -16.71 10.64
C ASP A 18 10.06 -16.22 9.44
N ALA A 19 10.17 -17.00 8.36
CA ALA A 19 10.90 -16.63 7.15
C ALA A 19 10.21 -15.57 6.28
N LEU A 20 8.93 -15.28 6.55
CA LEU A 20 8.16 -14.22 5.89
C LEU A 20 7.92 -13.01 6.79
N ILE A 21 8.46 -13.01 8.01
CA ILE A 21 8.33 -11.88 8.91
C ILE A 21 9.36 -10.83 8.52
N MET A 22 8.87 -9.66 8.15
CA MET A 22 9.66 -8.44 7.98
C MET A 22 9.50 -7.57 9.22
N GLN A 23 10.59 -7.02 9.71
CA GLN A 23 10.63 -6.06 10.80
C GLN A 23 10.91 -4.69 10.20
N GLU A 24 10.00 -3.75 10.44
CA GLU A 24 10.11 -2.37 10.00
C GLU A 24 10.43 -1.48 11.21
N GLU A 25 11.48 -0.67 11.08
CA GLU A 25 11.80 0.43 11.98
C GLU A 25 11.73 1.74 11.20
N ALA A 26 10.94 2.71 11.67
CA ALA A 26 10.75 3.99 11.00
C ALA A 26 11.03 5.17 11.93
N TRP A 27 11.77 6.15 11.42
CA TRP A 27 12.06 7.43 12.05
C TRP A 27 11.46 8.54 11.19
N ASN A 28 10.35 9.12 11.66
CA ASN A 28 9.67 10.21 10.99
C ASN A 28 10.05 11.56 11.64
N ALA A 29 10.89 12.33 10.94
CA ALA A 29 11.30 13.68 11.32
C ALA A 29 11.01 14.63 10.15
N TYR A 30 9.72 14.70 9.76
CA TYR A 30 9.26 15.48 8.62
C TYR A 30 9.96 16.84 8.53
N PRO A 31 10.55 17.21 7.37
CA PRO A 31 10.32 16.63 6.04
C PRO A 31 11.21 15.43 5.69
N ARG A 32 12.04 14.93 6.61
CA ARG A 32 12.90 13.75 6.38
C ARG A 32 12.36 12.52 7.11
N CYS A 33 12.28 11.41 6.40
CA CYS A 33 11.89 10.13 6.98
C CYS A 33 12.91 9.07 6.61
N LYS A 34 13.14 8.12 7.51
CA LYS A 34 13.93 6.93 7.23
C LYS A 34 13.17 5.71 7.70
N THR A 35 13.05 4.72 6.83
CA THR A 35 12.51 3.40 7.16
C THR A 35 13.56 2.35 6.85
N VAL A 36 13.75 1.41 7.75
CA VAL A 36 14.65 0.27 7.60
C VAL A 36 13.84 -1.01 7.80
N ILE A 37 13.83 -1.86 6.78
CA ILE A 37 13.15 -3.15 6.79
C ILE A 37 14.21 -4.25 6.79
N LYS A 38 14.09 -5.18 7.73
CA LYS A 38 14.98 -6.34 7.88
C LYS A 38 14.15 -7.61 8.00
N CYS A 39 14.76 -8.75 7.70
CA CYS A 39 14.14 -10.06 7.92
C CYS A 39 15.02 -10.85 8.90
N PRO A 40 14.50 -11.27 10.07
CA PRO A 40 15.28 -12.07 11.03
C PRO A 40 15.84 -13.37 10.44
N TYR A 41 15.12 -13.98 9.49
CA TYR A 41 15.56 -15.18 8.79
C TYR A 41 16.65 -14.89 7.75
N PHE A 42 16.49 -13.81 7.00
CA PHE A 42 17.49 -13.32 6.04
C PHE A 42 18.36 -12.23 6.70
N THR A 43 19.27 -12.65 7.58
CA THR A 43 20.06 -11.72 8.44
C THR A 43 20.99 -10.74 7.71
N LYS A 44 21.30 -10.99 6.44
CA LYS A 44 22.10 -10.09 5.60
C LYS A 44 21.23 -9.18 4.73
N PHE A 45 19.92 -9.42 4.69
CA PHE A 45 18.98 -8.60 3.94
C PHE A 45 18.73 -7.29 4.68
N GLN A 46 18.77 -6.19 3.95
CA GLN A 46 18.32 -4.89 4.43
C GLN A 46 17.70 -4.10 3.27
N LEU A 47 16.52 -3.55 3.51
CA LEU A 47 15.90 -2.55 2.64
C LEU A 47 15.82 -1.25 3.42
N THR A 48 16.32 -0.15 2.84
CA THR A 48 16.28 1.18 3.44
C THR A 48 15.57 2.14 2.49
N ILE A 49 14.59 2.88 3.01
CA ILE A 49 13.90 3.95 2.30
C ILE A 49 14.20 5.25 3.02
N GLU A 50 14.90 6.15 2.34
CA GLU A 50 15.12 7.52 2.82
C GLU A 50 14.25 8.46 2.00
N THR A 51 13.39 9.24 2.67
CA THR A 51 12.46 10.17 2.01
C THR A 51 12.80 11.60 2.38
N VAL A 52 12.88 12.47 1.38
CA VAL A 52 12.91 13.94 1.55
C VAL A 52 11.70 14.54 0.86
N HIS A 53 10.88 15.28 1.60
CA HIS A 53 9.74 16.02 1.06
C HIS A 53 10.17 17.46 0.71
N ARG A 54 9.89 17.91 -0.51
CA ARG A 54 10.16 19.29 -0.97
C ARG A 54 8.90 19.90 -1.59
N ALA A 55 8.75 21.21 -1.44
CA ALA A 55 7.70 21.99 -2.11
C ALA A 55 8.11 22.34 -3.55
N ASP A 56 8.32 21.30 -4.37
CA ASP A 56 8.66 21.41 -5.79
C ASP A 56 7.88 20.35 -6.61
N ASN A 57 8.09 20.35 -7.93
CA ASN A 57 7.50 19.42 -8.90
C ASN A 57 8.51 18.38 -9.43
N GLY A 58 9.51 17.99 -8.62
CA GLY A 58 10.46 16.93 -9.01
C GLY A 58 11.74 17.42 -9.67
N GLN A 59 12.02 18.72 -9.63
CA GLN A 59 13.19 19.33 -10.28
C GLN A 59 14.46 19.36 -9.42
N SER A 60 14.37 19.04 -8.13
CA SER A 60 15.55 19.05 -7.26
C SER A 60 16.41 17.81 -7.48
N ASP A 61 17.66 17.99 -7.90
CA ASP A 61 18.61 16.90 -8.03
C ASP A 61 19.38 16.62 -6.73
N ASN A 62 19.76 15.36 -6.53
CA ASN A 62 20.58 14.87 -5.42
C ASN A 62 20.18 15.39 -4.02
N VAL A 63 18.88 15.44 -3.73
CA VAL A 63 18.36 15.97 -2.44
C VAL A 63 18.85 15.21 -1.20
N HIS A 64 19.33 13.98 -1.39
CA HIS A 64 19.88 13.09 -0.37
C HIS A 64 21.39 13.31 -0.14
N GLY A 65 22.07 14.12 -0.95
CA GLY A 65 23.50 14.38 -0.80
C GLY A 65 24.39 13.18 -1.10
N LEU A 66 24.00 12.36 -2.07
CA LEU A 66 24.75 11.19 -2.51
C LEU A 66 26.11 11.58 -3.10
N SER A 67 27.10 10.72 -2.87
CA SER A 67 28.41 10.84 -3.49
C SER A 67 28.36 10.59 -5.00
N LYS A 68 29.42 11.00 -5.72
CA LYS A 68 29.54 10.76 -7.17
C LYS A 68 29.42 9.28 -7.54
N GLY A 69 29.98 8.38 -6.71
CA GLY A 69 29.91 6.93 -6.94
C GLY A 69 28.49 6.40 -6.82
N GLN A 70 27.77 6.81 -5.78
CA GLN A 70 26.37 6.41 -5.57
C GLN A 70 25.44 6.96 -6.67
N LEU A 71 25.68 8.20 -7.12
CA LEU A 71 24.91 8.78 -8.22
C LEU A 71 25.11 8.02 -9.54
N ALA A 72 26.32 7.52 -9.79
CA ALA A 72 26.63 6.78 -11.01
C ALA A 72 25.93 5.41 -11.10
N THR A 73 25.55 4.83 -9.96
CA THR A 73 24.84 3.53 -9.89
C THR A 73 23.34 3.68 -9.63
N ARG A 74 22.85 4.91 -9.44
CA ARG A 74 21.45 5.18 -9.11
C ARG A 74 20.61 5.26 -10.38
N ASP A 75 19.49 4.54 -10.37
CA ASP A 75 18.41 4.76 -11.33
C ASP A 75 17.36 5.73 -10.77
N VAL A 76 16.82 6.56 -11.65
CA VAL A 76 15.79 7.56 -11.30
C VAL A 76 14.52 7.26 -12.07
N GLU A 77 13.44 7.06 -11.34
CA GLU A 77 12.09 6.90 -11.90
C GLU A 77 11.16 7.99 -11.38
N ILE A 78 10.35 8.55 -12.28
CA ILE A 78 9.26 9.46 -11.94
C ILE A 78 7.97 8.64 -11.85
N VAL A 79 7.35 8.64 -10.67
CA VAL A 79 6.09 7.94 -10.42
C VAL A 79 4.93 8.93 -10.55
N ASP A 80 4.14 8.82 -11.62
CA ASP A 80 2.95 9.64 -11.84
C ASP A 80 1.69 8.94 -11.30
N ILE A 81 1.08 9.53 -10.27
CA ILE A 81 -0.15 9.00 -9.65
C ILE A 81 -1.36 9.04 -10.60
N ALA A 82 -1.36 9.93 -11.60
CA ALA A 82 -2.42 10.03 -12.60
C ALA A 82 -2.25 9.04 -13.76
N SER A 83 -1.11 8.34 -13.83
CA SER A 83 -0.87 7.32 -14.86
C SER A 83 -1.92 6.21 -14.77
N SER A 84 -2.39 5.70 -15.91
CA SER A 84 -3.30 4.54 -15.98
C SER A 84 -2.57 3.20 -16.07
N ALA A 85 -1.24 3.21 -16.12
CA ALA A 85 -0.45 1.99 -16.23
C ALA A 85 -0.63 1.10 -14.98
N ARG A 86 -0.91 -0.18 -15.22
CA ARG A 86 -1.04 -1.23 -14.20
C ARG A 86 -0.13 -2.39 -14.59
N ASP A 87 0.66 -2.86 -13.63
CA ASP A 87 1.50 -4.06 -13.76
C ASP A 87 1.03 -5.15 -12.78
N TYR A 88 1.70 -6.31 -12.80
CA TYR A 88 1.39 -7.40 -11.89
C TYR A 88 1.43 -6.97 -10.42
N TRP A 89 2.39 -6.13 -10.03
CA TRP A 89 2.56 -5.66 -8.66
C TRP A 89 1.45 -4.70 -8.23
N SER A 90 0.89 -3.93 -9.17
CA SER A 90 -0.27 -3.07 -8.95
C SER A 90 -1.51 -3.86 -8.49
N TYR A 91 -1.67 -5.11 -8.97
CA TYR A 91 -2.75 -5.99 -8.52
C TYR A 91 -2.48 -6.51 -7.10
N VAL A 92 -1.24 -6.87 -6.78
CA VAL A 92 -0.85 -7.39 -5.46
C VAL A 92 -1.06 -6.38 -4.34
N VAL A 93 -0.78 -5.09 -4.58
CA VAL A 93 -0.86 -4.04 -3.54
C VAL A 93 -2.26 -3.47 -3.31
N SER A 94 -3.31 -4.06 -3.91
CA SER A 94 -4.70 -3.59 -3.89
C SER A 94 -4.87 -2.18 -4.49
N SER A 95 -5.46 -2.12 -5.69
CA SER A 95 -5.62 -0.87 -6.43
C SER A 95 -6.86 -0.07 -5.97
N SER A 96 -6.72 1.25 -5.85
CA SER A 96 -7.82 2.19 -5.73
C SER A 96 -8.71 2.11 -6.96
N ASN A 97 -10.02 2.09 -6.73
CA ASN A 97 -11.03 2.16 -7.79
C ASN A 97 -11.27 3.60 -8.29
N THR A 98 -10.63 4.60 -7.67
CA THR A 98 -10.85 6.00 -8.01
C THR A 98 -10.03 6.42 -9.24
N ASP A 99 -10.72 6.84 -10.28
CA ASP A 99 -10.11 7.43 -11.48
C ASP A 99 -9.73 8.90 -11.21
N LEU A 100 -8.43 9.15 -10.96
CA LEU A 100 -7.93 10.50 -10.64
C LEU A 100 -8.07 11.51 -11.79
N SER A 101 -8.27 11.03 -13.03
CA SER A 101 -8.55 11.90 -14.18
C SER A 101 -9.98 12.45 -14.19
N LYS A 102 -10.84 11.94 -13.31
CA LYS A 102 -12.25 12.36 -13.15
C LYS A 102 -12.56 12.85 -11.75
N PHE A 103 -11.77 12.42 -10.76
CA PHE A 103 -11.96 12.81 -9.37
C PHE A 103 -11.69 14.30 -9.15
N THR A 104 -12.61 14.97 -8.46
CA THR A 104 -12.43 16.35 -7.97
C THR A 104 -12.86 16.39 -6.52
N SER A 105 -11.99 16.90 -5.65
CA SER A 105 -12.25 17.05 -4.22
C SER A 105 -13.34 18.08 -3.97
N ALA A 106 -14.35 17.73 -3.19
CA ALA A 106 -15.42 18.64 -2.78
C ALA A 106 -14.95 19.66 -1.75
N LYS A 107 -13.98 19.30 -0.88
CA LYS A 107 -13.47 20.22 0.16
C LYS A 107 -12.44 21.21 -0.37
N THR A 108 -11.61 20.79 -1.31
CA THR A 108 -10.43 21.58 -1.76
C THR A 108 -10.53 22.06 -3.19
N GLY A 109 -11.46 21.52 -3.99
CA GLY A 109 -11.57 21.80 -5.43
C GLY A 109 -10.41 21.24 -6.27
N ARG A 110 -9.54 20.40 -5.68
CA ARG A 110 -8.37 19.84 -6.38
C ARG A 110 -8.75 18.64 -7.24
N GLY A 111 -8.02 18.47 -8.34
CA GLY A 111 -8.39 17.54 -9.40
C GLY A 111 -9.33 18.20 -10.43
N PRO A 112 -9.62 17.52 -11.55
CA PRO A 112 -9.04 16.25 -11.97
C PRO A 112 -7.55 16.37 -12.33
N LEU A 113 -6.81 15.27 -12.16
CA LEU A 113 -5.41 15.18 -12.55
C LEU A 113 -5.30 14.76 -14.01
N LEU A 114 -5.13 15.74 -14.89
CA LEU A 114 -4.94 15.55 -16.33
C LEU A 114 -3.46 15.60 -16.72
N GLU A 115 -3.16 15.37 -17.99
CA GLU A 115 -1.78 15.46 -18.50
C GLU A 115 -1.11 16.82 -18.17
N GLY A 116 0.08 16.74 -17.57
CA GLY A 116 0.85 17.89 -17.09
C GLY A 116 0.26 18.55 -15.84
N TRP A 117 -0.54 17.83 -15.03
CA TRP A 117 -1.09 18.36 -13.79
C TRP A 117 0.00 18.83 -12.82
N GLN A 118 1.19 18.22 -12.85
CA GLN A 118 2.32 18.52 -11.96
C GLN A 118 2.77 19.98 -12.06
N ASP A 119 2.70 20.58 -13.25
CA ASP A 119 3.12 21.97 -13.49
C ASP A 119 1.98 22.97 -13.27
N LYS A 120 0.75 22.56 -13.53
CA LYS A 120 -0.46 23.40 -13.46
C LYS A 120 -1.05 23.47 -12.05
N SER A 121 -0.79 22.47 -11.21
CA SER A 121 -1.39 22.37 -9.88
C SER A 121 -0.56 23.13 -8.85
N LYS A 122 -1.25 23.89 -7.98
CA LYS A 122 -0.66 24.50 -6.78
C LYS A 122 -1.59 24.28 -5.58
N PRO A 123 -1.05 24.04 -4.36
CA PRO A 123 0.36 23.79 -4.05
C PRO A 123 0.83 22.41 -4.56
N VAL A 124 2.10 22.25 -4.94
CA VAL A 124 2.66 20.94 -5.32
C VAL A 124 3.85 20.62 -4.44
N MET A 125 4.06 19.34 -4.18
CA MET A 125 5.20 18.83 -3.43
C MET A 125 5.68 17.53 -4.07
N THR A 126 6.94 17.19 -3.84
CA THR A 126 7.53 15.93 -4.29
C THR A 126 8.16 15.20 -3.12
N ALA A 127 7.87 13.90 -3.01
CA ALA A 127 8.52 12.98 -2.10
C ALA A 127 9.65 12.25 -2.84
N TYR A 128 10.90 12.64 -2.57
CA TYR A 128 12.08 12.00 -3.14
C TYR A 128 12.43 10.78 -2.30
N LYS A 129 12.04 9.59 -2.75
CA LYS A 129 12.28 8.32 -2.06
C LYS A 129 13.51 7.63 -2.65
N LEU A 130 14.58 7.56 -1.86
CA LEU A 130 15.76 6.76 -2.18
C LEU A 130 15.58 5.38 -1.58
N VAL A 131 15.47 4.37 -2.44
CA VAL A 131 15.38 2.96 -2.03
C VAL A 131 16.74 2.31 -2.22
N THR A 132 17.28 1.73 -1.15
CA THR A 132 18.52 0.95 -1.17
C THR A 132 18.19 -0.45 -0.68
N ILE A 133 18.53 -1.47 -1.47
CA ILE A 133 18.28 -2.87 -1.11
C ILE A 133 19.61 -3.63 -1.16
N ASP A 134 19.99 -4.21 -0.04
CA ASP A 134 21.13 -5.10 0.10
C ASP A 134 20.61 -6.52 0.30
N ALA A 135 20.76 -7.39 -0.70
CA ALA A 135 20.46 -8.82 -0.56
C ALA A 135 21.65 -9.68 -1.03
N PRO A 136 22.77 -9.72 -0.28
CA PRO A 136 24.03 -10.36 -0.68
C PRO A 136 23.97 -11.90 -0.54
N TYR A 137 23.02 -12.52 -1.23
CA TYR A 137 22.78 -13.95 -1.27
C TYR A 137 23.17 -14.52 -2.63
N TRP A 138 24.07 -15.49 -2.60
CA TRP A 138 24.58 -16.12 -3.82
C TRP A 138 23.44 -16.83 -4.58
N GLY A 139 23.37 -16.58 -5.89
CA GLY A 139 22.43 -17.22 -6.82
C GLY A 139 21.06 -16.53 -6.95
N PHE A 140 20.54 -15.86 -5.92
CA PHE A 140 19.19 -15.29 -5.95
C PHE A 140 19.03 -13.87 -5.37
N GLY A 141 20.09 -13.24 -4.85
CA GLY A 141 20.06 -11.88 -4.29
C GLY A 141 19.45 -10.84 -5.22
N TYR A 142 19.95 -10.75 -6.45
CA TYR A 142 19.42 -9.85 -7.49
C TYR A 142 17.92 -10.04 -7.77
N ARG A 143 17.42 -11.28 -7.71
CA ARG A 143 15.98 -11.55 -7.92
C ARG A 143 15.14 -11.01 -6.77
N ILE A 144 15.65 -11.10 -5.54
CA ILE A 144 15.01 -10.51 -4.35
C ILE A 144 15.03 -8.99 -4.46
N GLU A 145 16.17 -8.39 -4.77
CA GLU A 145 16.31 -6.93 -4.95
C GLU A 145 15.32 -6.41 -5.99
N ASN A 146 15.27 -7.02 -7.16
CA ASN A 146 14.37 -6.60 -8.22
C ASN A 146 12.88 -6.79 -7.85
N ALA A 147 12.53 -7.90 -7.19
CA ALA A 147 11.15 -8.13 -6.76
C ALA A 147 10.70 -7.09 -5.73
N LEU A 148 11.55 -6.76 -4.76
CA LEU A 148 11.26 -5.76 -3.73
C LEU A 148 11.21 -4.35 -4.30
N LEU A 149 12.12 -3.98 -5.22
CA LEU A 149 12.05 -2.69 -5.91
C LEU A 149 10.71 -2.51 -6.64
N LEU A 150 10.25 -3.52 -7.36
CA LEU A 150 8.96 -3.47 -8.06
C LEU A 150 7.78 -3.43 -7.08
N GLY A 151 7.87 -4.16 -5.97
CA GLY A 151 6.87 -4.12 -4.90
C GLY A 151 6.76 -2.74 -4.24
N GLU A 152 7.89 -2.15 -3.85
CA GLU A 152 7.95 -0.80 -3.25
C GLU A 152 7.45 0.26 -4.22
N ARG A 153 7.84 0.18 -5.50
CA ARG A 153 7.35 1.08 -6.53
C ARG A 153 5.81 1.04 -6.63
N ALA A 154 5.23 -0.15 -6.69
CA ALA A 154 3.78 -0.33 -6.76
C ALA A 154 3.09 0.20 -5.49
N LEU A 155 3.67 -0.08 -4.31
CA LEU A 155 3.18 0.41 -3.03
C LEU A 155 3.20 1.95 -2.99
N PHE A 156 4.31 2.59 -3.37
CA PHE A 156 4.40 4.05 -3.41
C PHE A 156 3.34 4.65 -4.33
N LEU A 157 3.21 4.13 -5.55
CA LEU A 157 2.23 4.62 -6.51
C LEU A 157 0.82 4.56 -5.91
N GLU A 158 0.45 3.41 -5.36
CA GLU A 158 -0.91 3.18 -4.88
C GLU A 158 -1.21 3.92 -3.57
N SER A 159 -0.27 3.97 -2.63
CA SER A 159 -0.42 4.78 -1.42
C SER A 159 -0.62 6.26 -1.76
N HIS A 160 0.13 6.83 -2.72
CA HIS A 160 -0.04 8.24 -3.08
C HIS A 160 -1.33 8.50 -3.87
N ARG A 161 -1.80 7.53 -4.68
CA ARG A 161 -3.14 7.60 -5.28
C ARG A 161 -4.21 7.65 -4.22
N ASN A 162 -4.15 6.76 -3.22
CA ASN A 162 -5.09 6.75 -2.10
C ASN A 162 -5.02 8.05 -1.29
N CYS A 163 -3.83 8.58 -1.00
CA CYS A 163 -3.70 9.88 -0.36
C CYS A 163 -4.44 10.99 -1.12
N PHE A 164 -4.36 11.02 -2.45
CA PHE A 164 -5.09 12.04 -3.23
C PHE A 164 -6.59 11.75 -3.33
N ALA A 165 -6.98 10.49 -3.55
CA ALA A 165 -8.37 10.07 -3.64
C ALA A 165 -9.16 10.32 -2.34
N TRP A 166 -8.49 10.16 -1.20
CA TRP A 166 -9.08 10.37 0.13
C TRP A 166 -8.83 11.78 0.69
N ILE A 167 -8.44 12.74 -0.15
CA ILE A 167 -8.18 14.12 0.30
C ILE A 167 -9.35 14.73 1.06
N ASP A 168 -10.59 14.43 0.66
CA ASP A 168 -11.77 14.92 1.38
C ASP A 168 -11.93 14.30 2.77
N GLU A 169 -11.30 13.16 3.06
CA GLU A 169 -11.38 12.48 4.35
C GLU A 169 -10.37 13.08 5.34
N TRP A 170 -9.14 13.34 4.90
CA TRP A 170 -8.07 13.81 5.80
C TRP A 170 -7.83 15.32 5.75
N PHE A 171 -8.25 16.04 4.70
CA PHE A 171 -8.00 17.47 4.62
C PHE A 171 -8.73 18.24 5.73
N GLY A 172 -7.94 18.99 6.50
CA GLY A 172 -8.42 19.77 7.65
C GLY A 172 -8.34 19.04 8.99
N LEU A 173 -7.91 17.78 9.03
CA LEU A 173 -7.66 17.09 10.31
C LEU A 173 -6.48 17.70 11.06
N THR A 174 -6.60 17.79 12.38
CA THR A 174 -5.49 18.17 13.26
C THR A 174 -4.61 16.97 13.59
N VAL A 175 -3.39 17.23 14.08
CA VAL A 175 -2.47 16.15 14.52
C VAL A 175 -3.08 15.35 15.67
N GLU A 176 -3.84 15.99 16.55
CA GLU A 176 -4.54 15.34 17.66
C GLU A 176 -5.58 14.35 17.13
N GLN A 177 -6.39 14.76 16.14
CA GLN A 177 -7.37 13.87 15.51
C GLN A 177 -6.70 12.70 14.77
N ILE A 178 -5.55 12.93 14.13
CA ILE A 178 -4.77 11.85 13.50
C ILE A 178 -4.32 10.83 14.57
N ARG A 179 -3.81 11.30 15.72
CA ARG A 179 -3.41 10.41 16.82
C ARG A 179 -4.57 9.60 17.40
N GLU A 180 -5.77 10.19 17.48
CA GLU A 180 -6.96 9.47 17.91
C GLU A 180 -7.33 8.35 16.92
N LEU A 181 -7.25 8.62 15.61
CA LEU A 181 -7.48 7.62 14.57
C LEU A 181 -6.44 6.50 14.59
N GLU A 182 -5.17 6.82 14.82
CA GLU A 182 -4.09 5.83 14.98
C GLU A 182 -4.38 4.90 16.17
N GLN A 183 -4.75 5.46 17.33
CA GLN A 183 -5.11 4.66 18.51
C GLN A 183 -6.31 3.75 18.28
N GLN A 184 -7.36 4.25 17.62
CA GLN A 184 -8.51 3.42 17.25
C GLN A 184 -8.11 2.29 16.31
N SER A 185 -7.28 2.56 15.30
CA SER A 185 -6.78 1.55 14.37
C SER A 185 -5.98 0.46 15.08
N ASP A 186 -5.10 0.84 16.02
CA ASP A 186 -4.30 -0.12 16.77
C ASP A 186 -5.15 -0.98 17.69
N SER A 187 -6.15 -0.39 18.37
CA SER A 187 -7.11 -1.19 19.15
C SER A 187 -7.87 -2.21 18.30
N LEU A 188 -8.28 -1.83 17.09
CA LEU A 188 -8.98 -2.73 16.18
C LEU A 188 -8.07 -3.86 15.67
N LYS A 189 -6.80 -3.56 15.37
CA LYS A 189 -5.80 -4.56 15.00
C LYS A 189 -5.56 -5.55 16.14
N GLU A 190 -5.52 -5.08 17.39
CA GLU A 190 -5.41 -5.97 18.56
C GLU A 190 -6.64 -6.86 18.72
N GLU A 191 -7.84 -6.33 18.50
CA GLU A 191 -9.10 -7.11 18.56
C GLU A 191 -9.16 -8.17 17.45
N LEU A 192 -8.80 -7.82 16.22
CA LEU A 192 -8.73 -8.74 15.08
C LEU A 192 -7.57 -9.75 15.21
N GLY A 193 -6.49 -9.35 15.88
CA GLY A 193 -5.33 -10.19 16.18
C GLY A 193 -5.55 -11.19 17.30
N ARG A 194 -6.61 -11.04 18.12
CA ARG A 194 -7.08 -12.09 19.02
C ARG A 194 -7.77 -13.16 18.17
N PRO A 195 -7.29 -14.42 18.16
CA PRO A 195 -8.04 -15.50 17.54
C PRO A 195 -9.37 -15.59 18.31
N THR A 196 -10.44 -15.07 17.71
CA THR A 196 -11.78 -15.32 18.20
C THR A 196 -11.94 -16.83 18.09
N LEU A 197 -12.02 -17.51 19.24
CA LEU A 197 -12.51 -18.88 19.32
C LEU A 197 -13.96 -18.83 18.82
N VAL A 198 -14.14 -18.89 17.50
CA VAL A 198 -15.43 -19.19 16.89
C VAL A 198 -15.71 -20.63 17.30
N LYS A 199 -16.48 -20.77 18.38
CA LYS A 199 -17.04 -22.04 18.80
C LYS A 199 -18.16 -22.35 17.79
N SER A 200 -17.80 -23.23 16.85
CA SER A 200 -18.62 -23.85 15.82
C SER A 200 -19.18 -22.94 14.71
N VAL A 201 -19.42 -23.61 13.58
CA VAL A 201 -19.84 -23.06 12.29
C VAL A 201 -21.30 -22.60 12.31
N GLU A 202 -22.06 -22.93 13.37
CA GLU A 202 -23.49 -22.60 13.46
C GLU A 202 -23.78 -21.13 13.80
N ASP A 203 -22.79 -20.39 14.34
CA ASP A 203 -22.99 -19.00 14.79
C ASP A 203 -22.74 -17.93 13.71
N PHE A 204 -22.22 -18.34 12.54
CA PHE A 204 -21.88 -17.42 11.43
C PHE A 204 -23.09 -17.14 10.53
N ASP A 205 -24.06 -18.05 10.45
CA ASP A 205 -25.23 -17.93 9.56
C ASP A 205 -26.36 -17.04 10.14
N GLN A 206 -26.38 -16.76 11.45
CA GLN A 206 -27.44 -15.93 12.05
C GLN A 206 -27.20 -14.41 11.95
N ARG A 207 -26.00 -13.96 11.58
CA ARG A 207 -25.66 -12.52 11.55
C ARG A 207 -25.72 -11.87 10.16
N LEU A 208 -26.07 -12.62 9.12
CA LEU A 208 -26.08 -12.13 7.73
C LEU A 208 -27.44 -12.26 7.02
N LEU A 209 -28.52 -12.55 7.75
CA LEU A 209 -29.88 -12.48 7.19
C LEU A 209 -30.52 -11.15 7.58
N PRO A 210 -30.84 -10.26 6.62
CA PRO A 210 -31.67 -9.10 6.89
C PRO A 210 -33.10 -9.56 7.22
N GLU A 211 -33.68 -9.04 8.30
CA GLU A 211 -35.12 -9.09 8.54
C GLU A 211 -35.83 -8.34 7.40
N SER A 212 -36.20 -9.06 6.35
CA SER A 212 -37.11 -8.59 5.32
C SER A 212 -38.26 -9.57 5.24
N GLU A 213 -39.33 -9.31 6.00
CA GLU A 213 -40.72 -9.62 5.64
C GLU A 213 -41.64 -9.10 6.75
N ASP A 214 -42.22 -7.90 6.52
CA ASP A 214 -43.59 -7.55 6.91
C ASP A 214 -43.91 -6.10 6.49
N ILE A 215 -43.71 -5.80 5.21
CA ILE A 215 -44.40 -4.68 4.57
C ILE A 215 -44.84 -5.18 3.19
N TYR A 216 -46.15 -5.24 2.97
CA TYR A 216 -46.88 -5.76 1.80
C TYR A 216 -47.33 -7.23 1.84
N SER A 217 -48.14 -7.57 2.85
CA SER A 217 -49.24 -8.51 2.65
C SER A 217 -50.59 -7.86 3.02
N GLY A 218 -51.45 -7.68 2.00
CA GLY A 218 -52.91 -7.72 2.13
C GLY A 218 -53.65 -6.61 2.88
N GLN A 219 -53.92 -5.47 2.22
CA GLN A 219 -55.18 -4.74 2.46
C GLN A 219 -55.74 -4.14 1.16
N ARG A 220 -56.59 -4.93 0.47
CA ARG A 220 -57.63 -4.39 -0.41
C ARG A 220 -58.83 -5.35 -0.47
N ALA A 221 -59.83 -5.04 0.36
CA ALA A 221 -61.28 -5.35 0.29
C ALA A 221 -61.74 -5.42 1.75
N GLN A 222 -62.52 -4.47 2.28
CA GLN A 222 -63.94 -4.29 1.97
C GLN A 222 -64.37 -2.83 2.25
N LEU A 223 -65.04 -2.22 1.27
CA LEU A 223 -66.00 -1.13 1.48
C LEU A 223 -67.29 -1.57 0.78
N SER A 224 -68.24 -2.07 1.55
CA SER A 224 -69.66 -2.12 1.19
C SER A 224 -70.51 -2.14 2.46
N THR A 225 -70.96 -0.96 2.87
CA THR A 225 -72.34 -0.65 3.34
C THR A 225 -72.47 0.86 3.34
#